data_AF-A0AB38SIA7-F1
#
_entry.id   AF-A0AB38SIA7-F1
#
_cell.length_a   1.000
_cell.length_b   1.000
_cell.length_c   1.000
_cell.angle_alpha   90.00
_cell.angle_beta   90.00
_cell.angle_gamma   90.00
#
_symmetry.space_group_name_H-M   'P 1'
#
loop_
_entity.id
_entity.type
_entity.pdbx_description
1 polymer ?
#
loop_
_entity_poly.entity_id
_entity_poly.type
_entity_poly.pdbx_seq_one_letter_code
_entity_poly.pdbx_strand_id
1 'polypeptide(L)'
;MKAILVRLGLGLALSAAPLTTWAQADDAPPAWAYPVNPPDFKVQPDDGAPRHVPDSTAAFTLTQARDLFFALDWHPSDHPPLPDIVAHGRKPDVMACGVCHRADGPGGPENSGIAGLSAQYIVQQMADFKSGARTTSVPQRIPPQLMIKTARGITDTEIEQAAAYFSGLKPRAVIKVVETATVPKTRVAGWFLAALPGGEMEPIAGRIIEVPEDLERFEMRDARSHFIAYVPPGSVEQGRQLATTGGNGKSAPCTICHGPELSGVGPIPGLAGRSPSYLVRQLYDFQHGTRAGPWSPLMAANVSKLTLDDMVALAAYAASLQP
;
A
#
# COMPACT_ATOMS: atom_id res chain seq x y z
N MET A 1 -67.59 18.29 46.18
CA MET A 1 -67.10 18.48 44.81
C MET A 1 -65.60 18.79 44.85
N LYS A 2 -64.76 17.82 44.50
CA LYS A 2 -63.43 17.97 43.87
C LYS A 2 -62.89 16.56 43.62
N ALA A 3 -62.93 16.16 42.36
CA ALA A 3 -62.48 14.86 41.87
C ALA A 3 -60.94 14.84 41.78
N ILE A 4 -60.32 13.75 42.24
CA ILE A 4 -58.90 13.47 42.02
C ILE A 4 -58.82 12.41 40.92
N LEU A 5 -58.23 12.84 39.81
CA LEU A 5 -58.04 12.08 38.58
C LEU A 5 -56.82 11.15 38.76
N VAL A 6 -57.01 9.84 38.70
CA VAL A 6 -55.92 8.86 38.64
C VAL A 6 -55.54 8.67 37.17
N ARG A 7 -54.33 9.07 36.78
CA ARG A 7 -53.74 8.74 35.47
C ARG A 7 -52.87 7.48 35.62
N LEU A 8 -53.30 6.38 35.00
CA LEU A 8 -52.45 5.22 34.72
C LEU A 8 -51.47 5.58 33.60
N GLY A 9 -50.16 5.57 33.89
CA GLY A 9 -49.11 5.56 32.88
C GLY A 9 -48.63 4.13 32.65
N LEU A 10 -48.99 3.54 31.52
CA LEU A 10 -48.53 2.23 31.08
C LEU A 10 -47.14 2.41 30.42
N GLY A 11 -46.07 2.09 31.16
CA GLY A 11 -44.71 2.10 30.64
C GLY A 11 -44.45 0.84 29.80
N LEU A 12 -44.36 1.01 28.48
CA LEU A 12 -43.89 -0.02 27.56
C LEU A 12 -42.36 -0.10 27.65
N ALA A 13 -41.83 -1.10 28.35
CA ALA A 13 -40.39 -1.38 28.36
C ALA A 13 -40.03 -2.20 27.09
N LEU A 14 -39.46 -1.55 26.08
CA LEU A 14 -38.75 -2.25 25.00
C LEU A 14 -37.43 -2.80 25.56
N SER A 15 -37.38 -4.12 25.74
CA SER A 15 -36.13 -4.84 25.99
C SER A 15 -35.34 -4.95 24.69
N ALA A 16 -34.32 -4.10 24.53
CA ALA A 16 -33.31 -4.27 23.49
C ALA A 16 -32.33 -5.36 23.97
N ALA A 17 -32.38 -6.53 23.34
CA ALA A 17 -31.36 -7.55 23.53
C ALA A 17 -30.01 -7.01 23.01
N PRO A 18 -28.90 -7.16 23.75
CA PRO A 18 -27.60 -6.73 23.27
C PRO A 18 -27.18 -7.66 22.13
N LEU A 19 -26.94 -7.06 20.95
CA LEU A 19 -26.14 -7.70 19.91
C LEU A 19 -24.75 -7.93 20.50
N THR A 20 -24.47 -9.17 20.86
CA THR A 20 -23.12 -9.60 21.23
C THR A 20 -22.28 -9.59 19.96
N THR A 21 -21.52 -8.52 19.75
CA THR A 21 -20.43 -8.49 18.78
C THR A 21 -19.30 -9.32 19.35
N TRP A 22 -19.03 -10.47 18.72
CA TRP A 22 -17.84 -11.27 18.98
C TRP A 22 -16.66 -10.62 18.26
N ALA A 23 -16.14 -9.53 18.81
CA ALA A 23 -14.83 -9.04 18.39
C ALA A 23 -13.77 -9.91 19.09
N GLN A 24 -13.07 -10.74 18.32
CA GLN A 24 -11.89 -11.45 18.83
C GLN A 24 -10.72 -10.45 18.89
N ALA A 25 -9.74 -10.72 19.75
CA ALA A 25 -8.52 -9.89 19.89
C ALA A 25 -7.69 -9.77 18.60
N ASP A 26 -8.05 -10.51 17.54
CA ASP A 26 -7.42 -10.56 16.22
C ASP A 26 -7.98 -9.53 15.20
N ASP A 27 -8.92 -8.65 15.58
CA ASP A 27 -9.56 -7.66 14.66
C ASP A 27 -8.73 -6.39 14.38
N ALA A 28 -7.55 -6.24 14.99
CA ALA A 28 -6.72 -5.07 14.77
C ALA A 28 -5.83 -5.22 13.53
N PRO A 29 -5.70 -4.18 12.67
CA PRO A 29 -4.80 -4.24 11.52
C PRO A 29 -3.36 -4.56 11.96
N PRO A 30 -2.63 -5.44 11.25
CA PRO A 30 -1.27 -5.83 11.62
C PRO A 30 -0.34 -4.60 11.63
N ALA A 31 0.06 -4.14 12.82
CA ALA A 31 0.78 -2.87 12.98
C ALA A 31 2.05 -2.78 12.12
N TRP A 32 2.74 -3.90 11.91
CA TRP A 32 3.93 -3.98 11.05
C TRP A 32 3.63 -3.68 9.57
N ALA A 33 2.43 -4.00 9.07
CA ALA A 33 2.03 -3.70 7.70
C ALA A 33 1.56 -2.25 7.56
N TYR A 34 1.11 -1.63 8.66
CA TYR A 34 0.54 -0.29 8.73
C TYR A 34 1.41 0.70 9.54
N PRO A 35 2.68 0.96 9.15
CA PRO A 35 3.50 1.95 9.84
C PRO A 35 2.84 3.34 9.83
N VAL A 36 2.74 3.90 11.04
CA VAL A 36 2.28 5.25 11.34
C VAL A 36 3.41 5.95 12.08
N ASN A 37 3.70 7.20 11.71
CA ASN A 37 4.70 8.01 12.42
C ASN A 37 4.36 8.07 13.91
N PRO A 38 5.29 7.75 14.82
CA PRO A 38 5.04 7.91 16.24
C PRO A 38 4.87 9.42 16.58
N PRO A 39 4.20 9.76 17.69
CA PRO A 39 3.93 11.16 18.05
C PRO A 39 5.17 12.05 18.17
N ASP A 40 6.32 11.46 18.50
CA ASP A 40 7.61 12.10 18.64
C ASP A 40 8.48 12.05 17.37
N PHE A 41 7.93 11.58 16.24
CA PHE A 41 8.63 11.54 14.97
C PHE A 41 9.09 12.94 14.55
N LYS A 42 10.41 13.08 14.34
CA LYS A 42 11.02 14.32 13.84
C LYS A 42 11.56 14.09 12.44
N VAL A 43 11.11 14.94 11.52
CA VAL A 43 11.74 15.03 10.20
C VAL A 43 13.15 15.57 10.38
N GLN A 44 14.14 14.87 9.81
CA GLN A 44 15.52 15.33 9.82
C GLN A 44 15.62 16.73 9.18
N PRO A 45 16.25 17.73 9.80
CA PRO A 45 16.48 19.02 9.16
C PRO A 45 17.24 18.86 7.83
N ASP A 46 16.90 19.66 6.83
CA ASP A 46 17.73 19.76 5.63
C ASP A 46 18.99 20.57 5.96
N ASP A 47 20.16 20.01 5.66
CA ASP A 47 21.45 20.69 5.81
C ASP A 47 21.79 21.58 4.60
N GLY A 48 20.95 21.55 3.56
CA GLY A 48 21.13 22.31 2.33
C GLY A 48 22.18 21.71 1.39
N ALA A 49 22.82 20.61 1.76
CA ALA A 49 23.84 19.98 0.93
C ALA A 49 23.19 19.15 -0.19
N PRO A 50 23.70 19.25 -1.43
CA PRO A 50 23.22 18.40 -2.51
C PRO A 50 23.54 16.92 -2.22
N ARG A 51 22.57 16.06 -2.46
CA ARG A 51 22.74 14.61 -2.48
C ARG A 51 22.90 14.12 -3.90
N HIS A 52 23.57 12.98 -4.04
CA HIS A 52 23.82 12.30 -5.30
C HIS A 52 23.47 10.83 -5.16
N VAL A 53 23.11 10.20 -6.26
CA VAL A 53 22.89 8.75 -6.34
C VAL A 53 23.82 8.15 -7.40
N PRO A 54 24.15 6.84 -7.31
CA PRO A 54 24.97 6.18 -8.32
C PRO A 54 24.40 6.34 -9.73
N ASP A 55 25.27 6.48 -10.74
CA ASP A 55 24.89 6.61 -12.16
C ASP A 55 24.00 7.81 -12.50
N SER A 56 24.08 8.90 -11.72
CA SER A 56 23.40 10.16 -12.00
C SER A 56 24.36 11.35 -11.87
N THR A 57 24.22 12.33 -12.77
CA THR A 57 24.86 13.64 -12.63
C THR A 57 23.97 14.66 -11.91
N ALA A 58 22.72 14.28 -11.59
CA ALA A 58 21.79 15.15 -10.89
C ALA A 58 22.21 15.35 -9.43
N ALA A 59 21.72 16.44 -8.85
CA ALA A 59 22.00 16.83 -7.47
C ALA A 59 20.75 17.48 -6.89
N PHE A 60 20.24 16.95 -5.77
CA PHE A 60 19.04 17.46 -5.13
C PHE A 60 19.24 17.59 -3.61
N THR A 61 18.63 18.60 -3.00
CA THR A 61 18.59 18.75 -1.54
C THR A 61 17.45 17.96 -0.91
N LEU A 62 17.45 17.79 0.42
CA LEU A 62 16.33 17.17 1.13
C LEU A 62 15.05 18.01 1.00
N THR A 63 15.16 19.34 0.90
CA THR A 63 14.01 20.23 0.66
C THR A 63 13.38 19.92 -0.70
N GLN A 64 14.17 19.75 -1.76
CA GLN A 64 13.66 19.35 -3.07
C GLN A 64 13.02 17.96 -3.00
N ALA A 65 13.67 17.00 -2.33
CA ALA A 65 13.10 15.66 -2.13
C ALA A 65 11.78 15.67 -1.34
N ARG A 66 11.47 16.72 -0.59
CA ARG A 66 10.25 16.85 0.21
C ARG A 66 9.17 17.70 -0.46
N ASP A 67 9.45 18.33 -1.60
CA ASP A 67 8.45 19.07 -2.35
C ASP A 67 7.44 18.09 -2.97
N LEU A 68 6.16 18.24 -2.58
CA LEU A 68 5.07 17.39 -3.06
C LEU A 68 4.61 17.73 -4.48
N PHE A 69 5.18 18.77 -5.08
CA PHE A 69 4.88 19.25 -6.43
C PHE A 69 6.12 19.23 -7.34
N PHE A 70 7.12 18.40 -6.99
CA PHE A 70 8.31 18.23 -7.80
C PHE A 70 8.84 16.78 -7.67
N ALA A 71 8.60 15.98 -8.70
CA ALA A 71 9.12 14.63 -8.79
C ALA A 71 10.62 14.68 -9.12
N LEU A 72 11.44 14.14 -8.21
CA LEU A 72 12.86 13.97 -8.47
C LEU A 72 13.05 12.93 -9.58
N ASP A 73 13.84 13.31 -10.57
CA ASP A 73 14.25 12.43 -11.65
C ASP A 73 15.79 12.36 -11.67
N TRP A 74 16.29 11.28 -11.07
CA TRP A 74 17.73 11.00 -11.02
C TRP A 74 18.23 10.38 -12.33
N HIS A 75 17.36 9.71 -13.09
CA HIS A 75 17.73 8.92 -14.26
C HIS A 75 16.74 9.13 -15.42
N PRO A 76 16.74 10.30 -16.09
CA PRO A 76 15.76 10.60 -17.13
C PRO A 76 15.80 9.66 -18.35
N SER A 77 16.89 8.90 -18.51
CA SER A 77 17.04 7.88 -19.56
C SER A 77 16.22 6.61 -19.32
N ASP A 78 15.72 6.42 -18.10
CA ASP A 78 15.08 5.18 -17.67
C ASP A 78 13.60 5.09 -18.04
N HIS A 79 13.01 6.20 -18.49
CA HIS A 79 11.60 6.32 -18.83
C HIS A 79 11.36 7.33 -19.97
N PRO A 80 10.20 7.29 -20.65
CA PRO A 80 9.80 8.37 -21.54
C PRO A 80 9.65 9.70 -20.78
N PRO A 81 9.61 10.86 -21.46
CA PRO A 81 9.42 12.14 -20.80
C PRO A 81 8.22 12.16 -19.85
N LEU A 82 8.43 12.67 -18.63
CA LEU A 82 7.36 12.77 -17.63
C LEU A 82 6.27 13.72 -18.12
N PRO A 83 4.99 13.31 -18.09
CA PRO A 83 3.89 14.26 -18.21
C PRO A 83 3.94 15.28 -17.09
N ASP A 84 3.48 16.51 -17.34
CA ASP A 84 3.54 17.60 -16.37
C ASP A 84 2.80 17.25 -15.05
N ILE A 85 1.66 16.56 -15.13
CA ILE A 85 0.92 16.09 -13.96
C ILE A 85 1.72 15.08 -13.11
N VAL A 86 2.60 14.29 -13.74
CA VAL A 86 3.46 13.32 -13.05
C VAL A 86 4.67 14.04 -12.43
N ALA A 87 5.25 15.00 -13.14
CA ALA A 87 6.45 15.74 -12.73
C ALA A 87 6.16 16.81 -11.68
N HIS A 88 5.11 17.61 -11.86
CA HIS A 88 4.86 18.82 -11.08
C HIS A 88 3.48 18.83 -10.39
N GLY A 89 2.57 17.96 -10.82
CA GLY A 89 1.20 18.01 -10.35
C GLY A 89 0.53 19.35 -10.71
N ARG A 90 -0.42 19.80 -9.89
CA ARG A 90 -1.05 21.11 -10.02
C ARG A 90 -1.38 21.68 -8.64
N LYS A 91 -0.66 22.74 -8.26
CA LYS A 91 -0.85 23.44 -6.98
C LYS A 91 -2.26 24.06 -6.87
N PRO A 92 -2.86 24.12 -5.66
CA PRO A 92 -2.39 23.51 -4.40
C PRO A 92 -2.91 22.08 -4.17
N ASP A 93 -3.75 21.55 -5.06
CA ASP A 93 -4.62 20.41 -4.74
C ASP A 93 -4.10 19.06 -5.25
N VAL A 94 -3.31 19.05 -6.32
CA VAL A 94 -2.85 17.84 -7.01
C VAL A 94 -1.35 17.71 -6.86
N MET A 95 -0.90 16.77 -6.04
CA MET A 95 0.53 16.47 -5.87
C MET A 95 1.08 15.80 -7.12
N ALA A 96 2.36 15.98 -7.39
CA ALA A 96 3.06 15.30 -8.48
C ALA A 96 3.06 13.79 -8.21
N CYS A 97 2.53 12.99 -9.16
CA CYS A 97 2.42 11.54 -8.97
C CYS A 97 3.79 10.89 -8.74
N GLY A 98 4.80 11.37 -9.47
CA GLY A 98 6.17 10.89 -9.43
C GLY A 98 6.88 11.19 -8.11
N VAL A 99 6.36 12.09 -7.26
CA VAL A 99 6.91 12.27 -5.91
C VAL A 99 6.76 10.98 -5.11
N CYS A 100 5.54 10.46 -5.00
CA CYS A 100 5.28 9.26 -4.20
C CYS A 100 5.58 7.97 -4.98
N HIS A 101 5.08 7.87 -6.22
CA HIS A 101 5.23 6.66 -7.03
C HIS A 101 6.56 6.55 -7.75
N ARG A 102 7.43 7.58 -7.63
CA ARG A 102 8.71 7.73 -8.32
C ARG A 102 8.52 7.98 -9.83
N ALA A 103 9.53 8.56 -10.47
CA ALA A 103 9.46 9.00 -11.87
C ALA A 103 9.08 7.85 -12.83
N ASP A 104 9.60 6.64 -12.60
CA ASP A 104 9.30 5.46 -13.41
C ASP A 104 8.45 4.41 -12.69
N GLY A 105 7.74 4.81 -11.62
CA GLY A 105 6.65 4.03 -11.04
C GLY A 105 6.95 2.84 -10.11
N PRO A 106 8.16 2.54 -9.59
CA PRO A 106 8.38 1.42 -8.66
C PRO A 106 7.77 1.64 -7.27
N GLY A 107 7.52 2.90 -6.89
CA GLY A 107 6.98 3.25 -5.57
C GLY A 107 7.83 2.75 -4.41
N GLY A 108 7.17 2.40 -3.31
CA GLY A 108 7.79 1.80 -2.13
C GLY A 108 6.76 1.11 -1.21
N PRO A 109 7.18 0.61 -0.03
CA PRO A 109 6.31 -0.09 0.91
C PRO A 109 5.13 0.76 1.42
N GLU A 110 5.15 2.07 1.23
CA GLU A 110 4.09 3.01 1.61
C GLU A 110 2.98 3.17 0.55
N ASN A 111 3.25 2.88 -0.73
CA ASN A 111 2.35 3.21 -1.85
C ASN A 111 2.34 2.21 -3.03
N SER A 112 3.25 1.23 -3.06
CA SER A 112 3.44 0.21 -4.10
C SER A 112 3.77 0.76 -5.50
N GLY A 113 4.38 -0.09 -6.32
CA GLY A 113 4.70 0.25 -7.71
C GLY A 113 3.45 0.28 -8.59
N ILE A 114 3.37 1.28 -9.47
CA ILE A 114 2.26 1.44 -10.42
C ILE A 114 2.70 1.32 -11.88
N ALA A 115 4.00 1.19 -12.14
CA ALA A 115 4.51 0.83 -13.46
C ALA A 115 3.89 -0.47 -13.96
N GLY A 116 3.47 -0.50 -15.23
CA GLY A 116 2.91 -1.68 -15.88
C GLY A 116 1.48 -2.04 -15.47
N LEU A 117 0.86 -1.32 -14.53
CA LEU A 117 -0.57 -1.47 -14.28
C LEU A 117 -1.38 -1.00 -15.48
N SER A 118 -2.48 -1.68 -15.81
CA SER A 118 -3.32 -1.23 -16.91
C SER A 118 -3.90 0.16 -16.67
N ALA A 119 -4.00 0.96 -17.73
CA ALA A 119 -4.58 2.29 -17.64
C ALA A 119 -6.01 2.26 -17.05
N GLN A 120 -6.80 1.26 -17.42
CA GLN A 120 -8.16 1.04 -16.88
C GLN A 120 -8.14 0.83 -15.36
N TYR A 121 -7.22 0.01 -14.86
CA TYR A 121 -7.09 -0.20 -13.42
C TYR A 121 -6.71 1.10 -12.71
N ILE A 122 -5.73 1.85 -13.23
CA ILE A 122 -5.29 3.13 -12.66
C ILE A 122 -6.45 4.13 -12.60
N VAL A 123 -7.17 4.32 -13.71
CA VAL A 123 -8.36 5.19 -13.78
C VAL A 123 -9.39 4.80 -12.74
N GLN A 124 -9.71 3.50 -12.64
CA GLN A 124 -10.66 3.00 -11.64
C GLN A 124 -10.17 3.26 -10.21
N GLN A 125 -8.88 3.08 -9.92
CA GLN A 125 -8.35 3.34 -8.59
C GLN A 125 -8.48 4.82 -8.21
N MET A 126 -8.25 5.73 -9.15
CA MET A 126 -8.45 7.16 -8.92
C MET A 126 -9.92 7.50 -8.68
N ALA A 127 -10.86 6.88 -9.41
CA ALA A 127 -12.28 7.04 -9.16
C ALA A 127 -12.70 6.53 -7.76
N ASP A 128 -12.13 5.39 -7.33
CA ASP A 128 -12.41 4.82 -6.00
C ASP A 128 -11.87 5.71 -4.87
N PHE A 129 -10.67 6.31 -5.04
CA PHE A 129 -10.14 7.29 -4.08
C PHE A 129 -10.96 8.59 -4.09
N LYS A 130 -11.35 9.08 -5.27
CA LYS A 130 -12.11 10.33 -5.44
C LYS A 130 -13.48 10.25 -4.75
N SER A 131 -14.15 9.11 -4.89
CA SER A 131 -15.45 8.84 -4.24
C SER A 131 -15.34 8.52 -2.74
N GLY A 132 -14.14 8.18 -2.25
CA GLY A 132 -13.93 7.68 -0.89
C GLY A 132 -14.26 6.19 -0.71
N ALA A 133 -14.61 5.49 -1.79
CA ALA A 133 -14.82 4.04 -1.79
C ALA A 133 -13.53 3.27 -1.45
N ARG A 134 -12.36 3.87 -1.69
CA ARG A 134 -11.06 3.32 -1.28
C ARG A 134 -10.43 4.16 -0.17
N THR A 135 -10.34 3.57 1.01
CA THR A 135 -9.67 4.11 2.20
C THR A 135 -8.74 3.02 2.79
N THR A 136 -8.42 3.11 4.08
CA THR A 136 -7.52 2.20 4.78
C THR A 136 -8.08 1.84 6.15
N SER A 137 -7.76 0.63 6.62
CA SER A 137 -8.13 0.17 7.97
C SER A 137 -7.40 0.91 9.10
N VAL A 138 -6.36 1.70 8.79
CA VAL A 138 -5.67 2.56 9.77
C VAL A 138 -5.75 4.03 9.34
N PRO A 139 -6.77 4.79 9.81
CA PRO A 139 -7.02 6.16 9.37
C PRO A 139 -5.85 7.14 9.59
N GLN A 140 -4.97 6.85 10.55
CA GLN A 140 -3.78 7.65 10.87
C GLN A 140 -2.67 7.50 9.83
N ARG A 141 -2.75 6.52 8.90
CA ARG A 141 -1.78 6.42 7.81
C ARG A 141 -1.99 7.54 6.80
N ILE A 142 -0.95 8.36 6.64
CA ILE A 142 -0.96 9.52 5.77
C ILE A 142 -1.00 9.19 4.25
N PRO A 143 -0.28 8.18 3.71
CA PRO A 143 -0.25 7.97 2.25
C PRO A 143 -1.62 7.78 1.59
N PRO A 144 -2.55 6.94 2.11
CA PRO A 144 -3.90 6.85 1.56
C PRO A 144 -4.68 8.16 1.63
N GLN A 145 -4.52 8.95 2.70
CA GLN A 145 -5.19 10.25 2.85
C GLN A 145 -4.69 11.26 1.81
N LEU A 146 -3.39 11.25 1.52
CA LEU A 146 -2.80 12.06 0.45
C LEU A 146 -3.35 11.67 -0.92
N MET A 147 -3.49 10.36 -1.20
CA MET A 147 -4.12 9.89 -2.44
C MET A 147 -5.58 10.32 -2.56
N ILE A 148 -6.38 10.20 -1.49
CA ILE A 148 -7.77 10.67 -1.48
C ILE A 148 -7.84 12.18 -1.73
N LYS A 149 -6.97 12.96 -1.07
CA LYS A 149 -6.89 14.41 -1.28
C LYS A 149 -6.58 14.76 -2.74
N THR A 150 -5.54 14.15 -3.31
CA THR A 150 -5.17 14.35 -4.72
C THR A 150 -6.28 13.92 -5.67
N ALA A 151 -6.91 12.77 -5.43
CA ALA A 151 -7.99 12.25 -6.27
C ALA A 151 -9.22 13.17 -6.31
N ARG A 152 -9.49 13.92 -5.24
CA ARG A 152 -10.59 14.92 -5.22
C ARG A 152 -10.31 16.14 -6.10
N GLY A 153 -9.04 16.54 -6.23
CA GLY A 153 -8.64 17.73 -7.00
C GLY A 153 -8.26 17.48 -8.45
N ILE A 154 -8.00 16.22 -8.82
CA ILE A 154 -7.53 15.84 -10.16
C ILE A 154 -8.70 15.72 -11.16
N THR A 155 -8.44 16.15 -12.39
CA THR A 155 -9.35 16.05 -13.54
C THR A 155 -9.21 14.71 -14.25
N ASP A 156 -10.22 14.35 -15.05
CA ASP A 156 -10.20 13.09 -15.78
C ASP A 156 -9.08 13.06 -16.84
N THR A 157 -8.84 14.18 -17.54
CA THR A 157 -7.70 14.33 -18.46
C THR A 157 -6.35 14.12 -17.77
N GLU A 158 -6.17 14.66 -16.57
CA GLU A 158 -4.94 14.48 -15.78
C GLU A 158 -4.76 13.02 -15.34
N ILE A 159 -5.85 12.34 -14.95
CA ILE A 159 -5.84 10.90 -14.64
C ILE A 159 -5.45 10.10 -15.89
N GLU A 160 -6.06 10.38 -17.04
CA GLU A 160 -5.78 9.70 -18.30
C GLU A 160 -4.31 9.85 -18.72
N GLN A 161 -3.74 11.05 -18.59
CA GLN A 161 -2.32 11.31 -18.86
C GLN A 161 -1.40 10.48 -17.97
N ALA A 162 -1.65 10.48 -16.65
CA ALA A 162 -0.87 9.70 -15.71
C ALA A 162 -1.04 8.18 -15.93
N ALA A 163 -2.27 7.73 -16.20
CA ALA A 163 -2.58 6.33 -16.48
C ALA A 163 -1.90 5.84 -17.75
N ALA A 164 -1.95 6.63 -18.83
CA ALA A 164 -1.25 6.31 -20.08
C ALA A 164 0.27 6.21 -19.86
N TYR A 165 0.84 7.13 -19.08
CA TYR A 165 2.26 7.11 -18.75
C TYR A 165 2.66 5.85 -17.97
N PHE A 166 2.11 5.64 -16.77
CA PHE A 166 2.52 4.53 -15.90
C PHE A 166 2.19 3.15 -16.48
N SER A 167 1.09 3.02 -17.25
CA SER A 167 0.75 1.76 -17.91
C SER A 167 1.69 1.39 -19.06
N GLY A 168 2.35 2.38 -19.66
CA GLY A 168 3.38 2.17 -20.69
C GLY A 168 4.76 1.80 -20.13
N LEU A 169 4.96 1.90 -18.81
CA LEU A 169 6.24 1.58 -18.18
C LEU A 169 6.39 0.08 -17.95
N LYS A 170 7.64 -0.38 -18.01
CA LYS A 170 8.00 -1.75 -17.61
C LYS A 170 8.26 -1.77 -16.11
N PRO A 171 7.59 -2.62 -15.32
CA PRO A 171 7.89 -2.74 -13.91
C PRO A 171 9.29 -3.33 -13.70
N ARG A 172 9.94 -2.95 -12.60
CA ARG A 172 11.26 -3.49 -12.21
C ARG A 172 11.13 -4.35 -10.97
N ALA A 173 11.91 -5.43 -10.93
CA ALA A 173 12.09 -6.22 -9.73
C ALA A 173 13.04 -5.50 -8.78
N VAL A 174 12.47 -4.73 -7.85
CA VAL A 174 13.22 -3.95 -6.83
C VAL A 174 13.19 -4.58 -5.44
N ILE A 175 12.56 -5.76 -5.30
CA ILE A 175 12.35 -6.43 -4.02
C ILE A 175 13.03 -7.78 -4.04
N LYS A 176 13.90 -8.01 -3.06
CA LYS A 176 14.49 -9.31 -2.76
C LYS A 176 13.74 -9.95 -1.59
N VAL A 177 13.03 -11.04 -1.86
CA VAL A 177 12.36 -11.84 -0.81
C VAL A 177 13.36 -12.76 -0.13
N VAL A 178 13.37 -12.77 1.20
CA VAL A 178 14.25 -13.62 2.03
C VAL A 178 13.43 -14.35 3.08
N GLU A 179 13.35 -15.68 2.96
CA GLU A 179 12.73 -16.54 3.97
C GLU A 179 13.69 -16.72 5.17
N THR A 180 13.28 -16.27 6.36
CA THR A 180 14.15 -16.28 7.55
C THR A 180 13.35 -16.33 8.86
N ALA A 181 13.92 -16.98 9.88
CA ALA A 181 13.34 -17.01 11.23
C ALA A 181 13.63 -15.73 12.04
N THR A 182 14.61 -14.93 11.63
CA THR A 182 15.02 -13.69 12.31
C THR A 182 15.19 -12.53 11.35
N VAL A 183 14.84 -11.34 11.81
CA VAL A 183 14.81 -10.09 11.05
C VAL A 183 15.57 -8.99 11.80
N PRO A 184 16.09 -7.97 11.11
CA PRO A 184 16.62 -6.81 11.82
C PRO A 184 15.49 -6.17 12.63
N LYS A 185 15.81 -5.70 13.84
CA LYS A 185 14.93 -4.78 14.55
C LYS A 185 14.74 -3.54 13.70
N THR A 186 13.53 -3.00 13.72
CA THR A 186 13.16 -1.87 12.86
C THR A 186 12.62 -0.69 13.67
N ARG A 187 12.64 0.48 13.03
CA ARG A 187 11.88 1.65 13.44
C ARG A 187 11.02 2.12 12.29
N VAL A 188 9.99 2.89 12.63
CA VAL A 188 9.26 3.68 11.65
C VAL A 188 10.17 4.82 11.17
N ALA A 189 10.39 4.91 9.86
CA ALA A 189 11.20 5.93 9.21
C ALA A 189 10.32 6.73 8.23
N GLY A 190 9.39 7.50 8.76
CA GLY A 190 8.27 8.00 7.96
C GLY A 190 7.23 6.91 7.76
N TRP A 191 6.68 6.75 6.56
CA TRP A 191 5.53 5.85 6.34
C TRP A 191 5.90 4.41 5.98
N PHE A 192 7.11 3.98 6.33
CA PHE A 192 7.68 2.64 6.08
C PHE A 192 8.63 2.23 7.22
N LEU A 193 9.07 0.98 7.22
CA LEU A 193 10.03 0.45 8.20
C LEU A 193 11.46 0.59 7.68
N ALA A 194 12.38 0.95 8.57
CA ALA A 194 13.81 0.90 8.32
C ALA A 194 14.52 0.09 9.42
N ALA A 195 15.57 -0.62 9.07
CA ALA A 195 16.40 -1.32 10.03
C ALA A 195 17.02 -0.34 11.04
N LEU A 196 17.12 -0.75 12.31
CA LEU A 196 17.86 0.00 13.31
C LEU A 196 19.37 -0.04 13.00
N PRO A 197 20.07 1.09 13.17
CA PRO A 197 21.54 1.08 13.17
C PRO A 197 22.05 0.10 14.24
N GLY A 198 23.06 -0.71 13.90
CA GLY A 198 23.67 -1.67 14.82
C GLY A 198 23.37 -3.15 14.55
N GLY A 199 22.43 -3.46 13.64
CA GLY A 199 22.24 -4.83 13.14
C GLY A 199 21.66 -5.81 14.16
N GLU A 200 21.02 -5.31 15.22
CA GLU A 200 20.29 -6.15 16.17
C GLU A 200 19.18 -6.93 15.47
N MET A 201 19.05 -8.21 15.78
CA MET A 201 18.06 -9.11 15.20
C MET A 201 16.97 -9.48 16.21
N GLU A 202 15.79 -9.82 15.72
CA GLU A 202 14.65 -10.33 16.49
C GLU A 202 13.92 -11.46 15.74
N PRO A 203 13.14 -12.30 16.41
CA PRO A 203 12.32 -13.30 15.73
C PRO A 203 11.32 -12.67 14.76
N ILE A 204 11.13 -13.27 13.59
CA ILE A 204 10.18 -12.77 12.58
C ILE A 204 8.72 -12.85 13.04
N ALA A 205 8.39 -13.87 13.84
CA ALA A 205 7.09 -14.05 14.47
C ALA A 205 5.88 -13.90 13.50
N GLY A 206 5.95 -14.55 12.33
CA GLY A 206 4.87 -14.54 11.34
C GLY A 206 4.69 -13.24 10.55
N ARG A 207 5.55 -12.22 10.77
CA ARG A 207 5.45 -10.91 10.13
C ARG A 207 6.16 -10.87 8.78
N ILE A 208 5.85 -9.85 7.98
CA ILE A 208 6.72 -9.40 6.89
C ILE A 208 7.45 -8.15 7.36
N ILE A 209 8.78 -8.13 7.24
CA ILE A 209 9.60 -6.95 7.49
C ILE A 209 10.24 -6.54 6.17
N GLU A 210 9.76 -5.44 5.61
CA GLU A 210 10.23 -4.87 4.35
C GLU A 210 10.99 -3.57 4.64
N VAL A 211 12.28 -3.56 4.34
CA VAL A 211 13.18 -2.43 4.60
C VAL A 211 13.99 -2.07 3.36
N PRO A 212 14.31 -0.79 3.13
CA PRO A 212 15.22 -0.42 2.06
C PRO A 212 16.63 -0.95 2.34
N GLU A 213 17.35 -1.34 1.28
CA GLU A 213 18.78 -1.70 1.37
C GLU A 213 19.65 -0.47 1.67
N ASP A 214 19.24 0.69 1.15
CA ASP A 214 19.86 1.99 1.39
C ASP A 214 18.76 3.00 1.75
N LEU A 215 18.73 3.41 3.02
CA LEU A 215 17.72 4.31 3.55
C LEU A 215 17.83 5.72 2.95
N GLU A 216 19.05 6.27 2.86
CA GLU A 216 19.25 7.63 2.37
C GLU A 216 18.85 7.71 0.89
N ARG A 217 19.26 6.71 0.10
CA ARG A 217 18.87 6.61 -1.31
C ARG A 217 17.35 6.56 -1.49
N PHE A 218 16.65 5.80 -0.66
CA PHE A 218 15.20 5.72 -0.72
C PHE A 218 14.49 7.00 -0.25
N GLU A 219 14.97 7.65 0.81
CA GLU A 219 14.47 8.95 1.28
C GLU A 219 14.69 10.06 0.25
N MET A 220 15.76 9.96 -0.55
CA MET A 220 16.02 10.81 -1.70
C MET A 220 15.18 10.45 -2.95
N ARG A 221 14.22 9.53 -2.81
CA ARG A 221 13.25 9.13 -3.84
C ARG A 221 13.90 8.61 -5.12
N ASP A 222 15.07 7.98 -5.01
CA ASP A 222 15.62 7.27 -6.15
C ASP A 222 14.73 6.09 -6.53
N ALA A 223 14.29 6.06 -7.78
CA ALA A 223 13.46 5.00 -8.30
C ALA A 223 14.21 3.66 -8.46
N ARG A 224 15.55 3.68 -8.44
CA ARG A 224 16.40 2.48 -8.41
C ARG A 224 16.65 1.94 -6.99
N SER A 225 15.94 2.44 -5.98
CA SER A 225 16.05 1.93 -4.61
C SER A 225 15.56 0.48 -4.51
N HIS A 226 16.34 -0.36 -3.83
CA HIS A 226 16.03 -1.77 -3.62
C HIS A 226 15.59 -2.05 -2.18
N PHE A 227 14.83 -3.13 -2.01
CA PHE A 227 14.28 -3.56 -0.73
C PHE A 227 14.59 -5.02 -0.45
N ILE A 228 14.82 -5.32 0.82
CA ILE A 228 14.76 -6.69 1.32
C ILE A 228 13.42 -6.87 2.03
N ALA A 229 12.64 -7.83 1.57
CA ALA A 229 11.42 -8.29 2.23
C ALA A 229 11.71 -9.61 2.95
N TYR A 230 11.89 -9.54 4.25
CA TYR A 230 11.99 -10.71 5.10
C TYR A 230 10.60 -11.29 5.36
N VAL A 231 10.44 -12.58 5.08
CA VAL A 231 9.18 -13.31 5.21
C VAL A 231 9.38 -14.62 6.01
N PRO A 232 8.33 -15.18 6.63
CA PRO A 232 8.47 -16.41 7.40
C PRO A 232 8.98 -17.58 6.55
N PRO A 233 9.78 -18.51 7.11
CA PRO A 233 10.26 -19.67 6.36
C PRO A 233 9.11 -20.52 5.81
N GLY A 234 9.17 -20.90 4.53
CA GLY A 234 8.15 -21.70 3.84
C GLY A 234 6.94 -20.90 3.34
N SER A 235 6.85 -19.61 3.66
CA SER A 235 5.71 -18.76 3.28
C SER A 235 5.58 -18.58 1.76
N VAL A 236 6.67 -18.61 1.00
CA VAL A 236 6.64 -18.47 -0.46
C VAL A 236 5.95 -19.69 -1.10
N GLU A 237 6.32 -20.90 -0.68
CA GLU A 237 5.72 -22.13 -1.21
C GLU A 237 4.26 -22.28 -0.73
N GLN A 238 3.98 -21.97 0.53
CA GLN A 238 2.60 -21.95 1.04
C GLN A 238 1.73 -20.96 0.24
N GLY A 239 2.27 -19.77 -0.03
CA GLY A 239 1.60 -18.74 -0.82
C GLY A 239 1.34 -19.20 -2.25
N ARG A 240 2.31 -19.87 -2.89
CA ARG A 240 2.14 -20.46 -4.22
C ARG A 240 1.02 -21.49 -4.25
N GLN A 241 0.98 -22.40 -3.27
CA GLN A 241 -0.06 -23.43 -3.18
C GLN A 241 -1.44 -22.79 -2.99
N LEU A 242 -1.56 -21.82 -2.09
CA LEU A 242 -2.81 -21.11 -1.85
C LEU A 242 -3.27 -20.32 -3.10
N ALA A 243 -2.35 -19.61 -3.75
CA ALA A 243 -2.64 -18.83 -4.95
C ALA A 243 -3.09 -19.69 -6.14
N THR A 244 -2.58 -20.91 -6.26
CA THR A 244 -2.86 -21.81 -7.39
C THR A 244 -4.02 -22.77 -7.17
N THR A 245 -4.34 -23.10 -5.91
CA THR A 245 -5.37 -24.10 -5.58
C THR A 245 -6.58 -23.52 -4.83
N GLY A 246 -6.48 -22.29 -4.33
CA GLY A 246 -7.48 -21.69 -3.45
C GLY A 246 -7.46 -22.23 -2.02
N GLY A 247 -6.48 -23.10 -1.68
CA GLY A 247 -6.25 -23.57 -0.32
C GLY A 247 -7.43 -24.32 0.28
N ASN A 248 -7.97 -25.31 -0.45
CA ASN A 248 -9.10 -26.14 -0.03
C ASN A 248 -10.37 -25.33 0.31
N GLY A 249 -10.68 -24.32 -0.52
CA GLY A 249 -11.91 -23.53 -0.39
C GLY A 249 -11.81 -22.33 0.55
N LYS A 250 -10.59 -21.96 0.97
CA LYS A 250 -10.31 -20.66 1.61
C LYS A 250 -10.55 -19.49 0.65
N SER A 251 -10.21 -19.67 -0.62
CA SER A 251 -10.45 -18.70 -1.71
C SER A 251 -10.66 -19.42 -3.04
N ALA A 252 -11.10 -18.72 -4.08
CA ALA A 252 -10.83 -19.18 -5.44
C ALA A 252 -9.34 -18.96 -5.77
N PRO A 253 -8.70 -19.85 -6.56
CA PRO A 253 -7.33 -19.65 -7.01
C PRO A 253 -7.10 -18.24 -7.58
N CYS A 254 -6.13 -17.51 -7.03
CA CYS A 254 -5.79 -16.16 -7.45
C CYS A 254 -5.41 -16.11 -8.93
N THR A 255 -4.75 -17.16 -9.41
CA THR A 255 -4.25 -17.28 -10.79
C THR A 255 -5.35 -17.33 -11.85
N ILE A 256 -6.59 -17.68 -11.48
CA ILE A 256 -7.73 -17.68 -12.41
C ILE A 256 -8.05 -16.25 -12.87
N CYS A 257 -7.93 -15.27 -11.97
CA CYS A 257 -8.26 -13.88 -12.26
C CYS A 257 -7.02 -13.04 -12.55
N HIS A 258 -5.96 -13.19 -11.74
CA HIS A 258 -4.73 -12.40 -11.86
C HIS A 258 -3.72 -12.97 -12.87
N GLY A 259 -4.07 -14.06 -13.56
CA GLY A 259 -3.18 -14.75 -14.50
C GLY A 259 -2.24 -15.76 -13.84
N PRO A 260 -1.66 -16.69 -14.63
CA PRO A 260 -0.88 -17.82 -14.10
C PRO A 260 0.36 -17.37 -13.30
N GLU A 261 0.99 -16.28 -13.72
CA GLU A 261 2.17 -15.68 -13.07
C GLU A 261 1.78 -14.44 -12.25
N LEU A 262 0.49 -14.24 -11.97
CA LEU A 262 -0.03 -13.04 -11.32
C LEU A 262 0.33 -11.72 -12.05
N SER A 263 0.48 -11.77 -13.38
CA SER A 263 0.82 -10.61 -14.23
C SER A 263 -0.35 -9.65 -14.48
N GLY A 264 -1.58 -10.06 -14.16
CA GLY A 264 -2.80 -9.30 -14.40
C GLY A 264 -3.38 -9.53 -15.80
N VAL A 265 -4.66 -9.19 -15.96
CA VAL A 265 -5.41 -9.30 -17.22
C VAL A 265 -6.44 -8.17 -17.31
N GLY A 266 -6.31 -7.30 -18.31
CA GLY A 266 -7.23 -6.18 -18.52
C GLY A 266 -7.35 -5.27 -17.28
N PRO A 267 -8.55 -5.10 -16.68
CA PRO A 267 -8.73 -4.29 -15.47
C PRO A 267 -8.28 -5.01 -14.19
N ILE A 268 -7.95 -6.30 -14.25
CA ILE A 268 -7.45 -7.06 -13.09
C ILE A 268 -5.94 -6.79 -12.96
N PRO A 269 -5.47 -6.23 -11.83
CA PRO A 269 -4.09 -5.78 -11.71
C PRO A 269 -3.11 -6.96 -11.62
N GLY A 270 -1.90 -6.76 -12.16
CA GLY A 270 -0.76 -7.61 -11.86
C GLY A 270 -0.33 -7.45 -10.41
N LEU A 271 0.03 -8.56 -9.76
CA LEU A 271 0.48 -8.64 -8.37
C LEU A 271 1.95 -9.05 -8.24
N ALA A 272 2.54 -9.63 -9.29
CA ALA A 272 3.93 -10.07 -9.32
C ALA A 272 4.91 -8.92 -8.99
N GLY A 273 5.94 -9.22 -8.19
CA GLY A 273 6.99 -8.29 -7.80
C GLY A 273 6.55 -7.10 -6.94
N ARG A 274 5.29 -7.06 -6.49
CA ARG A 274 4.78 -5.95 -5.66
C ARG A 274 5.24 -6.06 -4.21
N SER A 275 5.33 -4.90 -3.55
CA SER A 275 5.55 -4.80 -2.10
C SER A 275 4.65 -5.76 -1.33
N PRO A 276 5.21 -6.73 -0.59
CA PRO A 276 4.42 -7.68 0.17
C PRO A 276 3.69 -7.00 1.33
N SER A 277 4.28 -5.99 1.96
CA SER A 277 3.60 -5.22 3.01
C SER A 277 2.37 -4.50 2.44
N TYR A 278 2.47 -3.95 1.23
CA TYR A 278 1.31 -3.36 0.55
C TYR A 278 0.24 -4.42 0.22
N LEU A 279 0.63 -5.58 -0.30
CA LEU A 279 -0.31 -6.65 -0.66
C LEU A 279 -1.10 -7.14 0.55
N VAL A 280 -0.45 -7.35 1.70
CA VAL A 280 -1.13 -7.69 2.96
C VAL A 280 -2.17 -6.63 3.31
N ARG A 281 -1.81 -5.34 3.24
CA ARG A 281 -2.78 -4.27 3.49
C ARG A 281 -3.97 -4.31 2.53
N GLN A 282 -3.73 -4.61 1.24
CA GLN A 282 -4.83 -4.64 0.28
C GLN A 282 -5.78 -5.81 0.57
N LEU A 283 -5.24 -7.00 0.87
CA LEU A 283 -6.05 -8.17 1.25
C LEU A 283 -6.85 -7.88 2.53
N TYR A 284 -6.20 -7.29 3.54
CA TYR A 284 -6.84 -6.92 4.80
C TYR A 284 -7.93 -5.85 4.58
N ASP A 285 -7.63 -4.78 3.83
CA ASP A 285 -8.58 -3.68 3.57
C ASP A 285 -9.79 -4.15 2.73
N PHE A 286 -9.62 -5.11 1.83
CA PHE A 286 -10.75 -5.77 1.16
C PHE A 286 -11.59 -6.61 2.13
N GLN A 287 -10.93 -7.39 3.00
CA GLN A 287 -11.62 -8.26 3.98
C GLN A 287 -12.46 -7.44 4.95
N HIS A 288 -12.00 -6.23 5.31
CA HIS A 288 -12.66 -5.34 6.27
C HIS A 288 -13.51 -4.25 5.62
N GLY A 289 -13.69 -4.29 4.29
CA GLY A 289 -14.57 -3.37 3.57
C GLY A 289 -14.09 -1.91 3.50
N THR A 290 -12.85 -1.62 3.90
CA THR A 290 -12.24 -0.28 3.76
C THR A 290 -11.76 -0.02 2.33
N ARG A 291 -11.65 -1.06 1.51
CA ARG A 291 -11.54 -0.98 0.05
C ARG A 291 -12.80 -1.50 -0.62
N ALA A 292 -13.74 -0.61 -0.95
CA ALA A 292 -15.12 -0.90 -1.35
C ALA A 292 -15.54 -0.28 -2.71
N GLY A 293 -14.64 -0.23 -3.69
CA GLY A 293 -14.96 0.18 -5.06
C GLY A 293 -15.87 -0.82 -5.80
N PRO A 294 -16.31 -0.53 -7.03
CA PRO A 294 -17.25 -1.35 -7.79
C PRO A 294 -16.81 -2.81 -7.99
N TRP A 295 -15.51 -3.06 -8.09
CA TRP A 295 -14.91 -4.39 -8.27
C TRP A 295 -14.51 -5.06 -6.95
N SER A 296 -14.56 -4.33 -5.82
CA SER A 296 -14.22 -4.86 -4.51
C SER A 296 -15.03 -6.08 -4.06
N PRO A 297 -16.33 -6.24 -4.39
CA PRO A 297 -17.08 -7.43 -3.98
C PRO A 297 -16.45 -8.76 -4.41
N LEU A 298 -15.78 -8.79 -5.57
CA LEU A 298 -15.05 -9.98 -6.04
C LEU A 298 -13.90 -10.33 -5.09
N MET A 299 -13.10 -9.32 -4.73
CA MET A 299 -11.97 -9.51 -3.81
C MET A 299 -12.44 -9.77 -2.37
N ALA A 300 -13.43 -9.03 -1.88
CA ALA A 300 -13.99 -9.21 -0.53
C ALA A 300 -14.49 -10.65 -0.32
N ALA A 301 -15.19 -11.22 -1.31
CA ALA A 301 -15.58 -12.62 -1.28
C ALA A 301 -14.36 -13.56 -1.23
N ASN A 302 -13.35 -13.28 -2.06
CA ASN A 302 -12.16 -14.13 -2.18
C ASN A 302 -11.24 -14.09 -0.95
N VAL A 303 -11.24 -12.99 -0.19
CA VAL A 303 -10.41 -12.85 1.02
C VAL A 303 -11.17 -13.14 2.32
N SER A 304 -12.49 -13.34 2.27
CA SER A 304 -13.36 -13.47 3.44
C SER A 304 -12.97 -14.57 4.45
N LYS A 305 -12.27 -15.62 4.01
CA LYS A 305 -11.84 -16.74 4.87
C LYS A 305 -10.33 -16.80 5.06
N LEU A 306 -9.58 -15.83 4.55
CA LEU A 306 -8.12 -15.80 4.70
C LEU A 306 -7.76 -15.38 6.11
N THR A 307 -6.83 -16.12 6.73
CA THR A 307 -6.16 -15.68 7.96
C THR A 307 -5.05 -14.68 7.63
N LEU A 308 -4.51 -13.99 8.64
CA LEU A 308 -3.35 -13.13 8.45
C LEU A 308 -2.15 -13.92 7.89
N ASP A 309 -1.92 -15.15 8.36
CA ASP A 309 -0.86 -16.03 7.86
C ASP A 309 -1.05 -16.38 6.38
N ASP A 310 -2.31 -16.60 5.95
CA ASP A 310 -2.63 -16.82 4.54
C ASP A 310 -2.31 -15.56 3.70
N MET A 311 -2.65 -14.36 4.20
CA MET A 311 -2.32 -13.09 3.53
C MET A 311 -0.81 -12.86 3.44
N VAL A 312 -0.08 -13.17 4.51
CA VAL A 312 1.39 -13.10 4.57
C VAL A 312 2.01 -14.03 3.53
N ALA A 313 1.56 -15.28 3.47
CA ALA A 313 2.07 -16.26 2.50
C ALA A 313 1.78 -15.83 1.06
N LEU A 314 0.55 -15.39 0.75
CA LEU A 314 0.18 -14.88 -0.58
C LEU A 314 1.04 -13.69 -1.00
N ALA A 315 1.26 -12.75 -0.08
CA ALA A 315 2.07 -11.57 -0.34
C ALA A 315 3.56 -11.92 -0.55
N ALA A 316 4.10 -12.84 0.26
CA ALA A 316 5.46 -13.36 0.11
C ALA A 316 5.67 -14.01 -1.27
N TYR A 317 4.74 -14.86 -1.68
CA TYR A 317 4.76 -15.48 -3.00
C TYR A 317 4.70 -14.45 -4.12
N ALA A 318 3.70 -13.57 -4.12
CA ALA A 318 3.53 -12.57 -5.18
C ALA A 318 4.75 -11.64 -5.29
N ALA A 319 5.35 -11.21 -4.17
CA ALA A 319 6.56 -10.41 -4.15
C ALA A 319 7.80 -11.14 -4.69
N SER A 320 7.82 -12.48 -4.60
CA SER A 320 8.94 -13.30 -5.11
C SER A 320 8.92 -13.50 -6.63
N LEU A 321 7.79 -13.21 -7.28
CA LEU A 321 7.64 -13.34 -8.72
C LEU A 321 8.29 -12.17 -9.46
N GLN A 322 8.72 -12.44 -10.69
CA GLN A 322 9.17 -11.39 -11.59
C GLN A 322 7.96 -10.59 -12.12
N PRO A 323 8.00 -9.25 -12.09
CA PRO A 323 6.88 -8.41 -12.49
C PRO A 323 6.71 -8.26 -14.00
#